data_AF-A0A967YG81-F1
#
_entry.id   AF-A0A967YG81-F1
#
_cell.length_a   1.000
_cell.length_b   1.000
_cell.length_c   1.000
_cell.angle_alpha   90.00
_cell.angle_beta   90.00
_cell.angle_gamma   90.00
#
_symmetry.space_group_name_H-M   'P 1'
#
loop_
_entity.id
_entity.type
_entity.pdbx_description
1 polymer ?
#
loop_
_entity_poly.entity_id
_entity_poly.type
_entity_poly.pdbx_seq_one_letter_code
_entity_poly.pdbx_strand_id
1 'polypeptide(L)'
;ETHQNSRLAEAQIKEMSKMYRDLISEIVEQGQQEGTIRRDLYVGLVKRFIIGAVDEVINTWLHSDGEYDLVSMADPLVELFLKGIG
;
A
#
# COMPACT_ATOMS: atom_id res chain seq x y z
N GLU A 1 -32.70 9.36 -1.34
CA GLU A 1 -31.50 10.07 -1.85
C GLU A 1 -30.24 9.74 -1.03
N THR A 2 -30.25 9.84 0.30
CA THR A 2 -29.07 9.58 1.17
C THR A 2 -28.44 8.18 1.01
N HIS A 3 -29.24 7.11 0.94
CA HIS A 3 -28.73 5.74 0.76
C HIS A 3 -28.10 5.49 -0.62
N GLN A 4 -28.59 6.18 -1.65
CA GLN A 4 -28.07 6.01 -3.01
C GLN A 4 -26.72 6.70 -3.15
N ASN A 5 -26.53 7.85 -2.50
CA ASN A 5 -25.24 8.55 -2.42
C ASN A 5 -24.19 7.74 -1.64
N SER A 6 -24.55 7.09 -0.52
CA SER A 6 -23.63 6.20 0.23
C SER A 6 -23.13 5.04 -0.64
N ARG A 7 -24.03 4.37 -1.38
CA ARG A 7 -23.68 3.24 -2.24
C ARG A 7 -22.77 3.63 -3.41
N LEU A 8 -22.97 4.83 -3.97
CA LEU A 8 -22.11 5.36 -5.02
C LEU A 8 -20.70 5.65 -4.48
N ALA A 9 -20.59 6.24 -3.28
CA ALA A 9 -19.30 6.50 -2.63
C ALA A 9 -18.56 5.19 -2.30
N GLU A 10 -19.26 4.18 -1.77
CA GLU A 10 -18.68 2.85 -1.50
C GLU A 10 -18.12 2.20 -2.78
N ALA A 11 -18.86 2.29 -3.89
CA ALA A 11 -18.39 1.77 -5.18
C ALA A 11 -17.14 2.51 -5.68
N GLN A 12 -17.12 3.85 -5.57
CA GLN A 12 -15.96 4.66 -5.94
C GLN A 12 -14.73 4.34 -5.10
N ILE A 13 -14.88 4.21 -3.78
CA ILE A 13 -13.80 3.83 -2.85
C ILE A 13 -13.25 2.45 -3.22
N LYS A 14 -14.14 1.49 -3.51
CA LYS A 14 -13.75 0.13 -3.91
C LYS A 14 -12.94 0.13 -5.20
N GLU A 15 -13.37 0.86 -6.22
CA GLU A 15 -12.66 0.97 -7.49
C GLU A 15 -11.30 1.65 -7.32
N MET A 16 -11.22 2.75 -6.57
CA MET A 16 -9.95 3.42 -6.27
C MET A 16 -8.98 2.50 -5.54
N SER A 17 -9.47 1.77 -4.54
CA SER A 17 -8.70 0.80 -3.78
C SER A 17 -8.21 -0.36 -4.67
N LYS A 18 -9.01 -0.77 -5.66
CA LYS A 18 -8.61 -1.77 -6.66
C LYS A 18 -7.50 -1.23 -7.57
N MET A 19 -7.66 -0.04 -8.13
CA MET A 19 -6.64 0.59 -8.98
C MET A 19 -5.28 0.69 -8.26
N TYR A 20 -5.28 1.07 -6.98
CA TYR A 20 -4.05 1.14 -6.19
C TYR A 20 -3.37 -0.24 -6.02
N ARG A 21 -4.16 -1.28 -5.74
CA ARG A 21 -3.69 -2.67 -5.65
C ARG A 21 -3.14 -3.19 -6.98
N ASP A 22 -3.79 -2.84 -8.08
CA ASP A 22 -3.39 -3.28 -9.42
C ASP A 22 -2.07 -2.60 -9.81
N LEU A 23 -1.92 -1.30 -9.54
CA LEU A 23 -0.68 -0.55 -9.75
C LEU A 23 0.52 -1.18 -9.03
N ILE A 24 0.36 -1.57 -7.76
CA ILE A 24 1.45 -2.26 -7.03
C ILE A 24 1.82 -3.58 -7.72
N SER A 25 0.85 -4.31 -8.24
CA SER A 25 1.10 -5.58 -8.93
C SER A 25 1.88 -5.35 -10.21
N GLU A 26 1.46 -4.37 -11.01
CA GLU A 26 2.11 -3.98 -12.27
C GLU A 26 3.57 -3.56 -12.03
N ILE A 27 3.85 -2.73 -11.02
CA ILE A 27 5.21 -2.30 -10.67
C ILE A 27 6.09 -3.51 -10.29
N VAL A 28 5.57 -4.42 -9.46
CA VAL A 28 6.32 -5.60 -9.02
C VAL A 28 6.60 -6.55 -10.19
N GLU A 29 5.60 -6.80 -11.03
CA GLU A 29 5.72 -7.64 -12.23
C GLU A 29 6.72 -7.05 -13.23
N GLN A 30 6.67 -5.74 -13.45
CA GLN A 30 7.65 -5.03 -14.30
C GLN A 30 9.06 -5.19 -13.74
N GLY A 31 9.27 -4.92 -12.44
CA GLY A 31 10.58 -5.08 -11.83
C GLY A 31 11.10 -6.52 -11.89
N GLN A 32 10.21 -7.51 -11.80
CA GLN A 32 10.56 -8.92 -12.01
C GLN A 32 10.96 -9.22 -13.46
N GLN A 33 10.30 -8.61 -14.45
CA GLN A 33 10.67 -8.74 -15.86
C GLN A 33 12.05 -8.13 -16.12
N GLU A 34 12.32 -6.94 -15.59
CA GLU A 34 13.60 -6.21 -15.70
C GLU A 34 14.73 -6.83 -14.88
N GLY A 35 14.40 -7.69 -13.90
CA GLY A 35 15.37 -8.30 -13.00
C GLY A 35 15.81 -7.38 -11.85
N THR A 36 15.14 -6.26 -11.65
CA THR A 36 15.34 -5.33 -10.53
C THR A 36 14.63 -5.80 -9.25
N ILE A 37 13.60 -6.64 -9.39
CA ILE A 37 12.93 -7.35 -8.29
C ILE A 37 13.12 -8.86 -8.48
N ARG A 38 13.47 -9.56 -7.40
CA ARG A 38 13.66 -11.02 -7.39
C ARG A 38 12.38 -11.77 -7.78
N ARG A 39 12.52 -12.75 -8.68
CA ARG A 39 11.40 -13.48 -9.32
C ARG A 39 10.75 -14.56 -8.45
N ASP A 40 11.38 -14.92 -7.34
CA ASP A 40 10.87 -15.91 -6.39
C ASP A 40 9.85 -15.30 -5.39
N LEU A 41 9.66 -13.98 -5.42
CA LEU A 41 8.60 -13.33 -4.65
C LEU A 41 7.25 -13.50 -5.34
N TYR A 42 6.27 -14.00 -4.58
CA TYR A 42 4.89 -14.04 -5.01
C TYR A 42 4.30 -12.62 -4.99
N VAL A 43 3.89 -12.10 -6.16
CA VAL A 43 3.35 -10.73 -6.32
C VAL A 43 2.22 -10.43 -5.33
N GLY A 44 1.33 -11.40 -5.10
CA GLY A 44 0.23 -11.26 -4.14
C GLY A 44 0.70 -11.06 -2.69
N LEU A 45 1.84 -11.64 -2.30
CA LEU A 45 2.43 -11.45 -0.98
C LEU A 45 3.08 -10.06 -0.87
N VAL A 46 3.84 -9.65 -1.89
CA VAL A 46 4.46 -8.31 -1.94
C VAL A 46 3.41 -7.21 -1.84
N LYS A 47 2.31 -7.35 -2.58
CA LYS A 47 1.18 -6.42 -2.51
C LYS A 47 0.58 -6.32 -1.10
N ARG A 48 0.34 -7.46 -0.43
CA ARG A 48 -0.18 -7.48 0.94
C ARG A 48 0.81 -6.86 1.93
N PHE A 49 2.10 -7.10 1.74
CA PHE A 49 3.16 -6.55 2.57
C PHE A 49 3.22 -5.02 2.47
N ILE A 50 3.25 -4.46 1.26
CA ILE A 50 3.30 -3.00 1.04
C ILE A 50 2.06 -2.32 1.63
N ILE A 51 0.87 -2.80 1.28
CA ILE A 51 -0.39 -2.19 1.74
C ILE A 51 -0.54 -2.33 3.26
N GLY A 52 -0.28 -3.51 3.80
CA GLY A 52 -0.38 -3.74 5.24
C GLY A 52 0.57 -2.87 6.04
N ALA A 53 1.80 -2.65 5.58
CA ALA A 53 2.74 -1.77 6.25
C ALA A 53 2.31 -0.30 6.21
N VAL A 54 1.80 0.19 5.06
CA VAL A 54 1.27 1.56 4.94
C VAL A 54 0.04 1.75 5.84
N ASP A 55 -0.91 0.81 5.79
CA ASP A 55 -2.12 0.84 6.61
C ASP A 55 -1.78 0.85 8.11
N GLU A 56 -0.80 0.05 8.53
CA GLU A 56 -0.40 -0.03 9.95
C GLU A 56 0.27 1.25 10.44
N VAL A 57 1.10 1.89 9.60
CA VAL A 57 1.72 3.19 9.95
C VAL A 57 0.67 4.28 10.09
N ILE A 58 -0.33 4.32 9.19
CA ILE A 58 -1.45 5.26 9.29
C ILE A 58 -2.31 4.97 10.52
N ASN A 59 -2.63 3.70 10.77
CA ASN A 59 -3.40 3.29 11.94
C ASN A 59 -2.69 3.69 13.23
N THR A 60 -1.39 3.40 13.35
CA THR A 60 -0.59 3.79 14.53
C THR A 60 -0.60 5.30 14.73
N TRP A 61 -0.47 6.06 13.65
CA TRP A 61 -0.51 7.53 13.70
C TRP A 61 -1.88 8.05 14.18
N LEU A 62 -2.98 7.49 13.67
CA LEU A 62 -4.34 7.82 14.11
C LEU A 62 -4.54 7.52 15.61
N HIS A 63 -3.98 6.42 16.12
CA HIS A 63 -4.05 6.07 17.55
C HIS A 63 -3.13 6.90 18.44
N SER A 64 -2.13 7.58 17.85
CA SER A 64 -1.28 8.53 18.55
C SER A 64 -1.86 9.95 18.58
N ASP A 65 -3.13 10.15 18.23
CA ASP A 65 -3.76 11.46 18.07
C ASP A 65 -2.99 12.42 17.13
N GLY A 66 -2.21 11.84 16.20
CA GLY A 66 -1.36 12.59 15.29
C GLY A 66 -0.15 13.27 15.93
N GLU A 67 0.34 12.78 17.07
CA GLU A 67 1.45 13.37 17.85
C GLU A 67 2.81 13.39 17.11
N TYR A 68 2.95 12.68 16.00
CA TYR A 68 4.17 12.68 15.18
C TYR A 68 3.89 12.97 13.70
N ASP A 69 4.93 13.37 12.99
CA ASP A 69 4.87 13.60 11.54
C ASP A 69 4.75 12.27 10.79
N LEU A 70 3.54 11.97 10.30
CA LEU A 70 3.26 10.79 9.48
C LEU A 70 4.17 10.72 8.24
N VAL A 71 4.46 11.87 7.61
CA VAL A 71 5.23 11.91 6.35
C VAL A 71 6.66 11.45 6.58
N SER A 72 7.22 11.67 7.77
CA SER A 72 8.55 11.19 8.15
C SER A 72 8.70 9.67 8.10
N MET A 73 7.61 8.90 8.07
CA MET A 73 7.63 7.43 7.97
C MET A 73 7.75 6.93 6.52
N ALA A 74 7.64 7.79 5.52
CA ALA A 74 7.70 7.40 4.11
C ALA A 74 9.06 6.80 3.72
N ASP A 75 10.16 7.53 3.98
CA ASP A 75 11.51 7.07 3.62
C ASP A 75 11.90 5.76 4.36
N PRO A 76 11.67 5.61 5.68
CA PRO A 76 11.92 4.35 6.37
C PRO A 76 11.13 3.16 5.81
N LEU A 77 9.86 3.36 5.44
CA LEU A 77 9.05 2.29 4.82
C LEU A 77 9.62 1.85 3.47
N VAL A 78 10.01 2.80 2.61
CA VAL A 78 10.63 2.49 1.32
C VAL A 78 11.94 1.73 1.50
N GLU A 79 12.78 2.17 2.44
CA GLU A 79 14.03 1.49 2.77
C GLU A 79 13.78 0.05 3.24
N LEU A 80 12.78 -0.18 4.10
CA LEU A 80 12.38 -1.53 4.52
C LEU A 80 11.88 -2.38 3.36
N PHE A 81 11.12 -1.81 2.43
CA PHE A 81 10.64 -2.55 1.26
C PHE A 81 11.77 -2.98 0.32
N LEU A 82 12.79 -2.15 0.16
CA LEU A 82 13.89 -2.40 -0.76
C LEU A 82 15.03 -3.22 -0.15
N LYS A 83 15.34 -2.98 1.13
CA LYS A 83 16.52 -3.55 1.80
C LYS A 83 16.17 -4.58 2.86
N GLY A 84 14.92 -4.65 3.31
CA GLY A 84 14.53 -5.50 4.42
C GLY A 84 15.10 -5.02 5.75
N ILE A 85 15.12 -5.91 6.75
CA ILE A 85 15.53 -5.60 8.13
C ILE A 85 17.01 -5.89 8.43
N GLY A 86 17.76 -6.49 7.49
CA GLY A 86 19.14 -6.95 7.70
C GLY A 86 19.91 -7.09 6.41
#